data_AF-A0A536NA32-F1
#
_entry.id   AF-A0A536NA32-F1
#
_cell.length_a   1.000
_cell.length_b   1.000
_cell.length_c   1.000
_cell.angle_alpha   90.00
_cell.angle_beta   90.00
_cell.angle_gamma   90.00
#
_symmetry.space_group_name_H-M   'P 1'
#
loop_
_entity.id
_entity.type
_entity.pdbx_description
1 polymer ?
#
loop_
_entity_poly.entity_id
_entity_poly.type
_entity_poly.pdbx_seq_one_letter_code
_entity_poly.pdbx_strand_id
1 'polypeptide(L)' 'IVGYYHSHPDHPAQASRFDTERAWSGYVYLIVSVANGEAVETSAFVAEKDGGPFHPEELELV' A
#
# COMPACT_ATOMS: atom_id res chain seq x y z
N ILE A 1 1.07 -6.71 -15.26
CA ILE A 1 1.10 -5.75 -14.14
C ILE A 1 1.41 -6.57 -12.90
N VAL A 2 2.29 -6.12 -12.01
CA VAL A 2 2.72 -6.88 -10.81
C VAL A 2 2.32 -6.21 -9.49
N GLY A 3 1.83 -4.97 -9.57
CA GLY A 3 1.42 -4.21 -8.40
C GLY A 3 0.88 -2.84 -8.76
N TYR A 4 0.45 -2.13 -7.73
CA TYR A 4 -0.10 -0.77 -7.80
C TYR A 4 0.56 0.08 -6.72
N TYR A 5 0.59 1.39 -6.94
CA TYR A 5 1.04 2.33 -5.92
C TYR A 5 0.13 3.56 -5.87
N HIS A 6 0.02 4.14 -4.67
CA HIS A 6 -0.56 5.46 -4.48
C HIS A 6 0.02 6.14 -3.25
N SER A 7 -0.16 7.46 -3.17
CA SER A 7 0.25 8.26 -2.02
C SER A 7 -0.90 8.55 -1.09
N HIS A 8 -0.63 8.64 0.21
CA HIS A 8 -1.49 9.25 1.20
C HIS A 8 -0.92 10.63 1.62
N PRO A 9 -1.51 11.74 1.15
CA PRO A 9 -1.13 13.07 1.60
C PRO A 9 -1.48 13.27 3.07
N ASP A 10 -0.50 13.70 3.87
CA ASP A 10 -0.62 13.99 5.30
C ASP A 10 -1.28 12.83 6.10
N HIS A 11 -0.98 11.60 5.68
CA HIS A 11 -1.42 10.36 6.32
C HIS A 11 -0.32 9.30 6.28
N PRO A 12 -0.29 8.35 7.24
CA PRO A 12 0.72 7.31 7.28
C PRO A 12 0.64 6.35 6.08
N ALA A 13 1.74 5.65 5.81
CA ALA A 13 1.83 4.62 4.79
C ALA A 13 1.13 3.33 5.25
N GLN A 14 -0.17 3.42 5.55
CA GLN A 14 -0.99 2.31 6.04
C GLN A 14 -2.14 2.04 5.09
N ALA A 15 -2.45 0.76 4.90
CA ALA A 15 -3.64 0.30 4.21
C ALA A 15 -4.91 0.84 4.88
N SER A 16 -5.65 1.70 4.19
CA SER A 16 -6.98 2.09 4.63
C SER A 16 -8.00 0.99 4.34
N ARG A 17 -9.18 1.11 4.94
CA ARG A 17 -10.33 0.26 4.57
C ARG A 17 -10.70 0.41 3.09
N PHE A 18 -10.60 1.62 2.54
CA PHE A 18 -10.96 1.88 1.15
C PHE A 18 -10.02 1.16 0.18
N ASP A 19 -8.72 1.16 0.47
CA ASP A 19 -7.70 0.43 -0.28
C ASP A 19 -7.98 -1.08 -0.23
N THR A 20 -8.19 -1.60 0.99
CA THR A 20 -8.46 -3.02 1.24
C THR A 20 -9.67 -3.54 0.46
N GLU A 21 -10.81 -2.84 0.52
CA GLU A 21 -12.04 -3.23 -0.17
C GLU A 21 -11.94 -3.26 -1.71
N ARG A 22 -10.90 -2.62 -2.28
CA ARG A 22 -10.67 -2.52 -3.74
C ARG A 22 -9.48 -3.31 -4.22
N ALA A 23 -8.81 -4.01 -3.32
CA ALA A 23 -7.64 -4.80 -3.66
C ALA A 23 -8.02 -6.06 -4.45
N TRP A 24 -7.13 -6.47 -5.34
CA TRP A 24 -7.13 -7.78 -5.98
C TRP A 24 -5.99 -8.61 -5.41
N SER A 25 -6.25 -9.89 -5.22
CA SER A 25 -5.23 -10.87 -4.84
C SER A 25 -4.20 -11.06 -5.95
N GLY A 26 -2.96 -11.41 -5.55
CA GLY A 26 -1.85 -11.64 -6.49
C GLY A 26 -1.08 -10.40 -6.93
N TYR A 27 -1.36 -9.23 -6.35
CA TYR A 27 -0.63 -7.98 -6.61
C TYR A 27 -0.02 -7.42 -5.32
N VAL A 28 1.08 -6.69 -5.47
CA VAL A 28 1.69 -5.89 -4.38
C VAL A 28 1.17 -4.46 -4.45
N TYR A 29 0.85 -3.89 -3.29
CA TYR A 29 0.35 -2.53 -3.14
C TYR A 29 1.35 -1.71 -2.34
N LEU A 30 1.94 -0.69 -2.97
CA LEU A 30 2.79 0.28 -2.30
C LEU A 30 1.96 1.48 -1.88
N ILE A 31 2.02 1.82 -0.59
CA ILE A 31 1.40 3.02 -0.05
C ILE A 31 2.53 3.94 0.42
N VAL A 32 2.56 5.15 -0.12
CA VAL A 32 3.59 6.15 0.20
C VAL A 32 2.97 7.26 1.04
N SER A 33 3.49 7.47 2.26
CA SER A 33 3.15 8.66 3.04
C SER A 33 3.83 9.87 2.43
N VAL A 34 3.05 10.93 2.14
CA VAL A 34 3.57 12.20 1.67
C VAL A 34 3.19 13.29 2.66
N ALA A 35 4.13 13.74 3.49
CA ALA A 35 3.90 14.77 4.48
C ALA A 35 4.41 16.12 3.95
N ASN A 36 3.56 17.14 3.93
CA ASN A 36 3.90 18.48 3.43
C ASN A 36 4.51 18.48 2.01
N GLY A 37 4.10 17.54 1.15
CA GLY A 37 4.61 17.41 -0.22
C GLY A 37 5.90 16.60 -0.38
N GLU A 38 6.47 16.08 0.71
CA GLU A 38 7.65 15.21 0.68
C GLU A 38 7.28 13.77 1.01
N ALA A 39 7.86 12.79 0.29
CA ALA A 39 7.68 11.38 0.59
C ALA A 39 8.50 11.00 1.83
N VAL A 40 7.84 10.48 2.86
CA VAL A 40 8.46 10.24 4.17
C VAL A 40 8.47 8.78 4.61
N GLU A 41 7.55 7.96 4.10
CA GLU A 41 7.45 6.54 4.44
C GLU A 41 6.87 5.76 3.27
N THR A 42 7.29 4.51 3.08
CA THR A 42 6.69 3.59 2.11
C THR A 42 6.51 2.22 2.75
N SER A 43 5.31 1.68 2.60
CA SER A 43 4.96 0.33 3.07
C SER A 43 4.39 -0.47 1.91
N ALA A 44 4.64 -1.78 1.91
CA ALA A 44 4.02 -2.70 0.97
C ALA A 44 2.97 -3.57 1.66
N PHE A 45 1.95 -3.93 0.88
CA PHE A 45 0.88 -4.82 1.30
C PHE A 45 0.50 -5.79 0.20
N VAL A 46 -0.01 -6.96 0.57
CA VAL A 46 -0.64 -7.92 -0.33
C VAL A 46 -2.04 -8.29 0.18
N ALA A 47 -2.99 -8.44 -0.74
CA ALA A 47 -4.35 -8.84 -0.38
C ALA A 47 -4.43 -10.37 -0.28
N GLU A 48 -4.97 -10.89 0.83
CA GLU A 48 -5.18 -12.33 1.01
C GLU A 48 -6.13 -12.90 -0.07
N LYS A 49 -7.12 -12.12 -0.46
CA LYS A 49 -8.11 -12.38 -1.52
C LYS A 49 -8.60 -11.04 -2.08
N ASP A 50 -9.37 -11.08 -3.16
CA ASP A 50 -10.02 -9.87 -3.68
C ASP A 50 -10.92 -9.24 -2.60
N GLY A 51 -10.73 -7.94 -2.36
CA GLY A 51 -11.37 -7.18 -1.28
C GLY A 51 -10.67 -7.30 0.08
N GLY A 52 -9.48 -7.92 0.15
CA GLY A 52 -8.65 -8.03 1.35
C GLY A 52 -8.99 -9.21 2.27
N PRO A 53 -8.48 -9.23 3.51
CA PRO A 53 -7.69 -8.17 4.15
C PRO A 53 -6.31 -7.95 3.50
N PHE A 54 -5.74 -6.77 3.73
CA PHE A 54 -4.34 -6.50 3.45
C PHE A 54 -3.45 -7.01 4.57
N HIS A 55 -2.34 -7.62 4.18
CA HIS A 55 -1.25 -8.01 5.06
C HIS A 55 0.02 -7.26 4.66
N PRO A 56 0.86 -6.83 5.63
CA PRO A 56 2.15 -6.23 5.32
C PRO A 56 3.03 -7.17 4.52
N GLU A 57 3.74 -6.62 3.54
CA GLU A 57 4.75 -7.31 2.74
C GLU A 57 6.11 -6.62 2.99
N GLU A 58 7.18 -7.41 3.07
CA GLU A 58 8.52 -6.86 3.31
C GLU A 58 9.04 -6.13 2.07
N LEU A 59 9.68 -4.98 2.29
CA LEU A 59 10.35 -4.20 1.24
C LEU A 59 11.85 -4.24 1.46
N GLU A 60 12.56 -4.86 0.51
CA GLU A 60 14.01 -4.89 0.48
C GLU A 60 14.54 -3.95 -0.60
N LEU A 61 15.49 -3.08 -0.23
CA LEU A 61 16.25 -2.24 -1.15
C LEU A 61 17.66 -2.83 -1.27
N VAL A 62 18.01 -3.26 -2.49
CA VAL A 62 19.32 -3.84 -2.84
C VAL A 62 20.17 -2.89 -3.66
#